data_AF-A0A6G1GM72-F1
#
_entry.id   AF-A0A6G1GM72-F1
#
_cell.length_a   1.000
_cell.length_b   1.000
_cell.length_c   1.000
_cell.angle_alpha   90.00
_cell.angle_beta   90.00
_cell.angle_gamma   90.00
#
_symmetry.space_group_name_H-M   'P 1'
#
loop_
_entity.id
_entity.type
_entity.pdbx_description
1 polymer ?
#
loop_
_entity_poly.entity_id
_entity_poly.type
_entity_poly.pdbx_seq_one_letter_code
_entity_poly.pdbx_strand_id
1 'polypeptide(L)'
;SPADITLDAAFCLAFAGFLRMGEITYTDKQRSEHSFAATKVTRSDVKISSSGDHMTFRLKRSKADKHKEGVQITIAATYDNVCPIAAMTRLFTSNPQAPSAPLFT
;
A
#
# COMPACT_ATOMS: atom_id res chain seq x y z
N SER A 1 -6.25 -0.75 -18.09
CA SER A 1 -6.48 0.68 -17.83
C SER A 1 -5.70 1.11 -16.59
N PRO A 2 -5.51 2.41 -16.31
CA PRO A 2 -4.89 2.86 -15.06
C PRO A 2 -5.62 2.34 -13.81
N ALA A 3 -6.95 2.27 -13.85
CA ALA A 3 -7.77 1.73 -12.77
C ALA A 3 -7.51 0.23 -12.54
N ASP A 4 -7.34 -0.55 -13.60
CA ASP A 4 -7.05 -2.00 -13.49
C ASP A 4 -5.71 -2.23 -12.80
N ILE A 5 -4.69 -1.41 -13.10
CA ILE A 5 -3.38 -1.49 -12.45
C ILE A 5 -3.47 -1.16 -10.96
N THR A 6 -4.21 -0.10 -10.59
CA THR A 6 -4.44 0.25 -9.19
C THR A 6 -5.16 -0.87 -8.44
N LEU A 7 -6.24 -1.42 -9.00
CA LEU A 7 -7.03 -2.47 -8.37
C LEU A 7 -6.21 -3.75 -8.20
N ASP A 8 -5.50 -4.17 -9.25
CA ASP A 8 -4.64 -5.36 -9.22
C ASP A 8 -3.55 -5.24 -8.13
N ALA A 9 -2.86 -4.10 -8.05
CA ALA A 9 -1.86 -3.84 -7.02
C ALA A 9 -2.49 -3.84 -5.61
N ALA A 10 -3.66 -3.23 -5.44
CA ALA A 10 -4.38 -3.22 -4.17
C ALA A 10 -4.79 -4.63 -3.72
N PHE A 11 -5.30 -5.47 -4.64
CA PHE A 11 -5.68 -6.84 -4.33
C PHE A 11 -4.47 -7.71 -3.99
N CYS A 12 -3.39 -7.64 -4.78
CA CYS A 12 -2.17 -8.41 -4.51
C CYS A 12 -1.57 -8.03 -3.15
N LEU A 13 -1.46 -6.72 -2.85
CA LEU A 13 -0.96 -6.25 -1.56
C LEU A 13 -1.88 -6.69 -0.40
N ALA A 14 -3.19 -6.51 -0.54
CA ALA A 14 -4.14 -6.86 0.52
C ALA A 14 -4.14 -8.35 0.81
N PHE A 15 -4.08 -9.18 -0.22
CA PHE A 15 -4.03 -10.63 -0.10
C PHE A 15 -2.72 -11.08 0.56
N ALA A 16 -1.57 -10.67 0.04
CA ALA A 16 -0.26 -11.08 0.54
C ALA A 16 0.03 -10.54 1.96
N GLY A 17 -0.49 -9.35 2.29
CA GLY A 17 -0.35 -8.72 3.60
C GLY A 17 -1.47 -9.03 4.59
N PHE A 18 -2.46 -9.84 4.22
CA PHE A 18 -3.68 -10.10 5.01
C PHE A 18 -4.38 -8.82 5.51
N LEU A 19 -4.41 -7.79 4.65
CA LEU A 19 -4.94 -6.48 4.99
C LEU A 19 -6.45 -6.44 4.83
N ARG A 20 -7.11 -5.69 5.71
CA ARG A 20 -8.52 -5.32 5.50
C ARG A 20 -8.60 -4.18 4.50
N MET A 21 -9.61 -4.18 3.64
CA MET A 21 -9.79 -3.09 2.67
C MET A 21 -9.84 -1.70 3.32
N GLY A 22 -10.46 -1.57 4.50
CA GLY A 22 -10.51 -0.32 5.26
C GLY A 22 -9.15 0.23 5.73
N GLU A 23 -8.11 -0.61 5.73
CA GLU A 23 -6.73 -0.23 6.12
C GLU A 23 -5.97 0.45 4.96
N ILE A 24 -6.37 0.17 3.71
CA ILE A 24 -5.73 0.70 2.50
C ILE A 24 -6.63 1.64 1.67
N THR A 25 -7.86 1.88 2.13
CA THR A 25 -8.83 2.77 1.50
C THR A 25 -9.12 4.01 2.32
N TYR A 26 -9.73 5.01 1.67
CA TYR A 26 -10.12 6.27 2.27
C TYR A 26 -11.35 6.85 1.56
N THR A 27 -11.99 7.80 2.23
CA THR A 27 -13.07 8.62 1.66
C THR A 27 -12.53 9.97 1.20
N ASP A 28 -13.24 10.66 0.30
CA ASP A 28 -12.83 11.99 -0.18
C ASP A 28 -12.70 12.99 0.97
N LYS A 29 -13.60 12.92 1.96
CA LYS A 29 -13.51 13.74 3.18
C LYS A 29 -12.17 13.53 3.89
N GLN A 30 -11.75 12.28 4.07
CA GLN A 30 -10.47 11.95 4.72
C GLN A 30 -9.28 12.44 3.90
N ARG A 31 -9.35 12.38 2.56
CA ARG A 31 -8.27 12.81 1.67
C ARG A 31 -7.91 14.29 1.86
N SER A 32 -8.90 15.13 2.16
CA SER A 32 -8.71 16.56 2.39
C SER A 32 -8.26 16.92 3.80
N GLU A 33 -8.20 15.96 4.73
CA GLU A 33 -7.77 16.22 6.10
C GLU A 33 -6.25 16.42 6.17
N HIS A 34 -5.80 17.43 6.92
CA HIS A 34 -4.36 17.65 7.17
C HIS A 34 -3.66 16.45 7.82
N SER A 35 -4.43 15.59 8.51
CA SER A 35 -3.92 14.38 9.16
C SER A 35 -3.80 13.17 8.22
N PHE A 36 -4.17 13.30 6.94
CA PHE A 36 -4.22 12.16 6.00
C PHE A 36 -2.90 11.40 5.93
N ALA A 37 -1.80 12.09 5.63
CA ALA A 37 -0.48 11.45 5.50
C ALA A 37 0.01 10.82 6.82
N ALA A 38 -0.44 11.31 7.97
CA ALA A 38 -0.09 10.74 9.27
C ALA A 38 -0.94 9.50 9.63
N THR A 39 -2.08 9.29 8.96
CA THR A 39 -3.10 8.35 9.43
C THR A 39 -3.61 7.37 8.40
N LYS A 40 -3.33 7.62 7.11
CA LYS A 40 -3.67 6.78 5.96
C LYS A 40 -2.40 6.37 5.24
N VAL A 41 -2.48 5.23 4.57
CA VAL A 41 -1.33 4.67 3.86
C VAL A 41 -1.03 5.50 2.61
N THR A 42 0.23 5.86 2.46
CA THR A 42 0.76 6.69 1.38
C THR A 42 1.81 5.94 0.59
N ARG A 43 2.24 6.49 -0.54
CA ARG A 43 3.32 5.90 -1.37
C ARG A 43 4.59 5.65 -0.57
N SER A 44 4.93 6.55 0.37
CA SER A 44 6.11 6.42 1.24
C SER A 44 6.07 5.24 2.21
N ASP A 45 4.90 4.63 2.42
CA ASP A 45 4.73 3.51 3.34
C ASP A 45 5.13 2.17 2.69
N VAL A 46 5.49 2.17 1.41
CA VAL A 46 5.99 0.99 0.69
C VAL A 46 7.44 1.24 0.31
N LYS A 47 8.31 0.29 0.67
CA LYS A 47 9.70 0.26 0.20
C LYS A 47 10.00 -1.11 -0.37
N ILE A 48 10.21 -1.15 -1.69
CA ILE A 48 10.61 -2.36 -2.40
C ILE A 48 12.11 -2.55 -2.21
N SER A 49 12.53 -3.77 -1.89
CA SER A 49 13.95 -4.13 -1.78
C SER A 49 14.69 -3.93 -3.10
N SER A 50 15.99 -3.69 -3.05
CA SER A 50 16.82 -3.56 -4.25
C SER A 50 16.89 -4.85 -5.07
N SER A 51 16.77 -6.02 -4.43
CA SER A 51 16.69 -7.33 -5.08
C SER A 51 15.31 -7.64 -5.66
N GLY A 52 14.26 -6.92 -5.23
CA GLY A 52 12.88 -7.18 -5.65
C GLY A 52 12.28 -8.48 -5.10
N ASP A 53 12.91 -9.09 -4.09
CA ASP A 53 12.44 -10.33 -3.45
C ASP A 53 11.43 -10.09 -2.33
N HIS A 54 11.37 -8.87 -1.79
CA HIS A 54 10.38 -8.44 -0.81
C HIS A 54 10.14 -6.92 -0.87
N MET A 55 9.13 -6.49 -0.13
CA MET A 55 8.93 -5.10 0.25
C MET A 55 8.60 -4.99 1.75
N THR A 56 8.88 -3.82 2.31
CA THR A 56 8.33 -3.43 3.61
C THR A 56 7.13 -2.52 3.40
N PHE A 57 6.06 -2.82 4.12
CA PHE A 57 4.82 -2.05 4.11
C PHE A 57 4.49 -1.56 5.53
N ARG A 58 4.36 -0.25 5.69
CA ARG A 58 4.03 0.39 6.96
C ARG A 58 2.53 0.63 7.05
N LEU A 59 1.83 -0.24 7.78
CA LEU A 59 0.43 -0.04 8.10
C LEU A 59 0.30 0.90 9.31
N LYS A 60 -0.09 2.16 9.06
CA LYS A 60 -0.15 3.22 10.09
C LYS A 60 -1.22 3.02 11.15
N ARG A 61 -2.34 2.37 10.80
CA ARG A 61 -3.39 2.01 11.77
C ARG A 61 -3.90 0.62 11.46
N SER A 62 -3.89 -0.25 12.45
CA SER A 62 -4.70 -1.47 12.42
C SER A 62 -5.80 -1.38 13.47
N LYS A 63 -6.95 -2.02 13.23
CA LYS A 63 -8.04 -2.09 14.23
C LYS A 63 -7.58 -2.73 15.55
N ALA A 64 -6.58 -3.60 15.50
CA ALA A 64 -6.02 -4.27 16.69
C ALA A 64 -4.97 -3.42 17.43
N ASP A 65 -4.54 -2.31 16.84
CA ASP A 65 -3.50 -1.44 17.38
C ASP A 65 -4.09 -0.44 18.37
N LYS A 66 -4.14 -0.86 19.64
CA LYS A 66 -4.65 -0.06 20.76
C LYS A 66 -3.79 1.18 21.02
N HIS A 67 -2.52 1.16 20.62
CA HIS A 67 -1.53 2.22 20.89
C HIS A 67 -1.31 3.15 19.69
N LYS A 68 -1.91 2.86 18.53
CA LYS A 68 -1.77 3.61 17.26
C LYS A 68 -0.32 3.71 16.78
N GLU A 69 0.49 2.72 17.14
CA GLU A 69 1.90 2.67 16.78
C GLU A 69 2.11 2.18 15.34
N GLY A 70 1.08 1.63 14.69
CA GLY A 70 1.14 0.96 13.41
C GLY A 70 1.99 -0.33 13.44
N VAL A 71 2.02 -1.05 12.33
CA VAL A 71 2.88 -2.24 12.16
C VAL A 71 3.69 -2.14 10.87
N GLN A 72 4.91 -2.67 10.87
CA GLN A 72 5.68 -2.91 9.64
C GLN A 72 5.51 -4.37 9.23
N ILE A 73 5.10 -4.58 8.00
CA ILE A 73 4.84 -5.90 7.42
C ILE A 73 5.88 -6.13 6.33
N THR A 74 6.61 -7.24 6.40
CA THR A 74 7.47 -7.69 5.30
C THR A 74 6.66 -8.60 4.40
N ILE A 75 6.57 -8.26 3.13
CA ILE A 75 5.80 -9.00 2.13
C ILE A 75 6.78 -9.52 1.08
N ALA A 76 6.86 -10.85 0.94
CA ALA A 76 7.74 -11.51 -0.02
C ALA A 76 7.12 -11.54 -1.42
N ALA A 77 7.98 -11.62 -2.44
CA ALA A 77 7.57 -11.96 -3.79
C ALA A 77 7.08 -13.41 -3.87
N THR A 78 6.01 -13.64 -4.61
CA THR A 78 5.49 -14.99 -4.90
C THR A 78 5.95 -15.51 -6.26
N TYR A 79 6.50 -14.64 -7.11
CA TYR A 79 6.97 -14.94 -8.47
C TYR A 79 5.92 -15.59 -9.38
N ASP A 80 4.64 -15.32 -9.13
CA ASP A 80 3.50 -15.74 -9.94
C ASP A 80 2.67 -14.53 -10.44
N ASN A 81 1.51 -14.80 -11.04
CA ASN A 81 0.63 -13.76 -11.60
C ASN A 81 -0.01 -12.84 -10.55
N VAL A 82 0.03 -13.21 -9.26
CA VAL A 82 -0.52 -12.41 -8.15
C VAL A 82 0.59 -11.83 -7.27
N CYS A 83 1.80 -11.72 -7.83
CA CYS A 83 2.96 -11.23 -7.10
C CYS A 83 2.79 -9.77 -6.66
N PRO A 84 2.77 -9.49 -5.34
CA PRO A 84 2.55 -8.15 -4.83
C PRO A 84 3.71 -7.22 -5.22
N ILE A 85 4.94 -7.73 -5.30
CA ILE A 85 6.10 -6.91 -5.68
C ILE A 85 5.99 -6.48 -7.15
N ALA A 86 5.62 -7.41 -8.05
CA ALA A 86 5.45 -7.11 -9.46
C ALA A 86 4.29 -6.12 -9.69
N ALA A 87 3.15 -6.33 -9.03
CA ALA A 87 1.98 -5.48 -9.15
C ALA A 87 2.25 -4.06 -8.60
N MET A 88 2.88 -3.94 -7.43
CA MET A 88 3.24 -2.64 -6.84
C MET A 88 4.29 -1.90 -7.66
N THR A 89 5.30 -2.60 -8.18
CA THR A 89 6.30 -2.01 -9.08
C THR A 89 5.63 -1.45 -10.33
N ARG A 90 4.75 -2.23 -10.97
CA ARG A 90 3.98 -1.79 -12.14
C ARG A 90 3.16 -0.54 -11.83
N LEU A 91 2.46 -0.52 -10.69
CA LEU A 91 1.70 0.66 -10.26
C LEU A 91 2.60 1.90 -10.12
N PHE A 92 3.76 1.78 -9.48
CA PHE A 92 4.65 2.92 -9.22
C PHE A 92 5.32 3.44 -10.49
N THR A 93 5.66 2.55 -11.43
CA THR A 93 6.21 2.94 -12.74
C THR A 93 5.14 3.55 -13.65
N SER A 94 3.94 2.98 -13.68
CA SER A 94 2.85 3.47 -14.56
C SER A 94 2.12 4.70 -14.03
N ASN A 95 2.17 4.97 -12.73
CA ASN A 95 1.53 6.12 -12.10
C ASN A 95 2.44 6.74 -11.01
N PRO A 96 3.50 7.47 -11.41
CA PRO A 96 4.38 8.16 -10.48
C PRO A 96 3.63 9.26 -9.72
N GLN A 97 3.74 9.26 -8.40
CA GLN A 97 3.08 10.25 -7.53
C GLN A 97 4.01 10.67 -6.39
N ALA A 98 3.68 11.78 -5.74
CA ALA A 98 4.41 12.25 -4.57
C ALA A 98 4.41 11.19 -3.44
N PRO A 99 5.47 11.11 -2.61
CA PRO A 99 5.54 10.16 -1.50
C PRO A 99 4.37 10.26 -0.50
N SER A 100 3.82 11.47 -0.33
CA SER A 100 2.66 11.76 0.54
C SER A 100 1.31 11.49 -0.11
N ALA A 101 1.27 11.18 -1.41
CA ALA A 101 0.03 10.83 -2.10
C ALA A 101 -0.54 9.51 -1.54
N PRO A 102 -1.87 9.30 -1.66
CA PRO A 102 -2.47 8.03 -1.30
C PRO A 102 -1.80 6.86 -2.02
N LEU A 103 -1.75 5.70 -1.35
CA LEU A 103 -1.13 4.51 -1.93
C LEU A 103 -1.84 4.06 -3.22
N PHE A 104 -3.18 4.13 -3.23
CA PHE A 104 -4.05 3.78 -4.35
C PHE A 104 -4.97 4.97 -4.67
N THR A 105 -5.19 5.24 -5.95
CA THR A 105 -6.04 6.33 -6.47
C THR A 105 -6.83 5.85 -7.67
#